data_AF-A0A1B6JGT2-F1
#
_entry.id   AF-A0A1B6JGT2-F1
#
_cell.length_a   1.000
_cell.length_b   1.000
_cell.length_c   1.000
_cell.angle_alpha   90.00
_cell.angle_beta   90.00
_cell.angle_gamma   90.00
#
_symmetry.space_group_name_H-M   'P 1'
#
loop_
_entity.id
_entity.type
_entity.pdbx_description
1 polymer ?
#
loop_
_entity_poly.entity_id
_entity_poly.type
_entity_poly.pdbx_seq_one_letter_code
_entity_poly.pdbx_strand_id
1 'polypeptide(L)'
;RCMMVYYEQLVLHPARWMKEVLEFLEVPWNEKVLHHESQINKSGGISLSRLEKSSDQIIKPINTEPLDKWVGFYPQDVVDDMDKIAPMLNKLGYDPKANPPNYGVPDGFVLHNTKLVLQQITFWKQKAKQLHIKTAMA
;
A
#
# COMPACT_ATOMS: atom_id res chain seq x y z
N ARG A 1 -8.33 -5.71 -22.65
CA ARG A 1 -9.11 -5.96 -21.42
C ARG A 1 -8.46 -5.18 -20.28
N CYS A 2 -9.18 -4.77 -19.25
CA CYS A 2 -8.64 -4.02 -18.11
C CYS A 2 -9.32 -4.53 -16.83
N MET A 3 -8.58 -4.61 -15.72
CA MET A 3 -9.07 -5.03 -14.40
C MET A 3 -8.93 -3.87 -13.41
N MET A 4 -10.00 -3.59 -12.67
CA MET A 4 -9.96 -2.62 -11.57
C MET A 4 -9.41 -3.33 -10.33
N VAL A 5 -8.42 -2.71 -9.67
CA VAL A 5 -7.82 -3.22 -8.43
C VAL A 5 -7.89 -2.12 -7.39
N TYR A 6 -8.68 -2.35 -6.34
CA TYR A 6 -8.81 -1.43 -5.22
C TYR A 6 -7.60 -1.58 -4.30
N TYR A 7 -6.86 -0.50 -4.07
CA TYR A 7 -5.66 -0.51 -3.24
C TYR A 7 -5.94 -1.04 -1.84
N GLU A 8 -7.03 -0.59 -1.22
CA GLU A 8 -7.39 -0.97 0.14
C GLU A 8 -7.71 -2.46 0.20
N GLN A 9 -8.44 -2.98 -0.78
CA GLN A 9 -8.75 -4.40 -0.85
C GLN A 9 -7.50 -5.26 -1.11
N LEU A 10 -6.57 -4.77 -1.94
CA LEU A 10 -5.27 -5.42 -2.16
C LEU A 10 -4.42 -5.44 -0.87
N VAL A 11 -4.45 -4.37 -0.07
CA VAL A 11 -3.73 -4.32 1.21
C VAL A 11 -4.39 -5.20 2.27
N LEU A 12 -5.72 -5.19 2.37
CA LEU A 12 -6.49 -5.96 3.35
C LEU A 12 -6.44 -7.46 3.05
N HIS A 13 -6.56 -7.84 1.77
CA HIS A 13 -6.71 -9.23 1.31
C HIS A 13 -5.74 -9.59 0.16
N PRO A 14 -4.41 -9.41 0.36
CA PRO A 14 -3.42 -9.52 -0.72
C PRO A 14 -3.36 -10.91 -1.37
N ALA A 15 -3.52 -11.99 -0.59
CA ALA A 15 -3.48 -13.35 -1.13
C ALA A 15 -4.62 -13.61 -2.12
N ARG A 16 -5.82 -13.11 -1.80
CA ARG A 16 -6.99 -13.21 -2.68
C ARG A 16 -6.77 -12.38 -3.95
N TRP A 17 -6.45 -11.09 -3.79
CA TRP A 17 -6.33 -10.18 -4.93
C TRP A 17 -5.17 -10.52 -5.86
N MET A 18 -4.03 -10.95 -5.32
CA MET A 18 -2.93 -11.38 -6.18
C MET A 18 -3.25 -12.64 -6.97
N LYS A 19 -4.08 -13.55 -6.46
CA LYS A 19 -4.57 -14.70 -7.26
C LYS A 19 -5.45 -14.21 -8.41
N GLU A 20 -6.42 -13.34 -8.13
CA GLU A 20 -7.32 -12.77 -9.14
C GLU A 20 -6.53 -11.98 -10.22
N VAL A 21 -5.54 -11.18 -9.82
CA VAL A 21 -4.69 -10.42 -10.74
C VAL A 21 -3.81 -11.32 -11.60
N LEU A 22 -3.16 -12.33 -11.01
CA LEU A 22 -2.30 -13.24 -11.75
C LEU A 22 -3.10 -14.13 -12.72
N GLU A 23 -4.30 -14.56 -12.33
CA GLU A 23 -5.23 -15.26 -13.22
C GLU A 23 -5.66 -14.37 -14.39
N PHE A 24 -6.02 -13.11 -14.14
CA PHE A 24 -6.37 -12.13 -15.19
C PHE A 24 -5.22 -11.91 -16.18
N LEU A 25 -3.97 -11.98 -15.72
CA LEU A 25 -2.76 -11.84 -16.53
C LEU A 25 -2.25 -13.16 -17.14
N GLU A 26 -2.91 -14.29 -16.86
CA GLU A 26 -2.50 -15.63 -17.29
C GLU A 26 -1.08 -16.01 -16.79
N VAL A 27 -0.73 -15.57 -15.59
CA VAL A 27 0.55 -15.86 -14.92
C VAL A 27 0.33 -16.87 -13.78
N PRO A 28 1.17 -17.91 -13.64
CA PRO A 28 1.05 -18.85 -12.53
C PRO A 28 1.23 -18.21 -11.15
N TRP A 29 0.49 -18.72 -10.15
CA TRP A 29 0.65 -18.30 -8.75
C TRP A 29 2.08 -18.53 -8.25
N ASN A 30 2.59 -17.57 -7.47
CA ASN A 30 3.83 -17.71 -6.72
C ASN A 30 3.73 -17.01 -5.37
N GLU A 31 4.00 -17.72 -4.27
CA GLU A 31 3.90 -17.18 -2.90
C GLU A 31 4.76 -15.94 -2.67
N LYS A 32 5.85 -15.77 -3.44
CA LYS A 32 6.74 -14.60 -3.36
C LYS A 32 6.02 -13.27 -3.54
N VAL A 33 4.86 -13.23 -4.19
CA VAL A 33 4.08 -12.00 -4.36
C VAL A 33 3.56 -11.42 -3.04
N LEU A 34 3.46 -12.23 -1.98
CA LEU A 34 3.05 -11.79 -0.65
C LEU A 34 4.23 -11.36 0.23
N HIS A 35 5.46 -11.54 -0.25
CA HIS A 35 6.70 -11.32 0.49
C HIS A 35 7.67 -10.44 -0.30
N HIS A 36 7.16 -9.38 -0.93
CA HIS A 36 7.93 -8.52 -1.83
C HIS A 36 9.14 -7.89 -1.13
N GLU A 37 9.05 -7.59 0.17
CA GLU A 37 10.08 -6.98 0.98
C GLU A 37 11.34 -7.86 1.08
N SER A 38 11.16 -9.17 0.93
CA SER A 38 12.23 -10.16 0.91
C SER A 38 12.88 -10.32 -0.47
N GLN A 39 12.31 -9.74 -1.53
CA GLN A 39 12.78 -9.87 -2.92
C GLN A 39 13.52 -8.64 -3.45
N ILE A 40 13.64 -7.59 -2.65
CA ILE A 40 14.33 -6.35 -3.01
C ILE A 40 15.84 -6.60 -3.22
N ASN A 41 16.39 -6.09 -4.33
CA ASN A 41 17.80 -6.21 -4.72
C ASN A 41 18.32 -7.66 -4.88
N LYS A 42 17.43 -8.65 -5.04
CA LYS A 42 17.80 -10.03 -5.39
C LYS A 42 17.85 -10.20 -6.91
N SER A 43 18.67 -11.14 -7.39
CA SER A 43 18.67 -11.53 -8.81
C SER A 43 17.29 -12.04 -9.22
N GLY A 44 16.72 -11.48 -10.29
CA GLY A 44 15.34 -11.77 -10.72
C GLY A 44 14.26 -11.27 -9.75
N GLY A 45 14.61 -10.40 -8.80
CA GLY A 45 13.71 -9.81 -7.82
C GLY A 45 13.31 -8.38 -8.16
N ILE A 46 13.02 -7.59 -7.12
CA ILE A 46 12.53 -6.22 -7.26
C ILE A 46 13.72 -5.26 -7.26
N SER A 47 13.89 -4.54 -8.37
CA SER A 47 14.80 -3.41 -8.46
C SER A 47 14.07 -2.15 -8.03
N LEU A 48 14.59 -1.44 -7.02
CA LEU A 48 14.02 -0.17 -6.57
C LEU A 48 14.91 0.99 -7.02
N SER A 49 14.29 1.98 -7.67
CA SER A 49 14.95 3.25 -7.93
C SER A 49 15.10 4.04 -6.64
N ARG A 50 16.32 4.49 -6.34
CA ARG A 50 16.59 5.29 -5.15
C ARG A 50 16.07 6.73 -5.26
N LEU A 51 15.63 7.15 -6.45
CA LEU A 51 15.06 8.47 -6.72
C LEU A 51 13.52 8.46 -6.64
N GLU A 52 12.90 7.29 -6.55
CA GLU A 52 11.44 7.15 -6.45
C GLU A 52 10.94 7.37 -5.03
N LYS A 53 9.95 8.26 -4.87
CA LYS A 53 9.34 8.60 -3.57
C LYS A 53 8.66 7.42 -2.89
N SER A 54 8.18 6.44 -3.67
CA SER A 54 7.51 5.23 -3.17
C SER A 54 8.48 4.20 -2.58
N SER A 55 9.78 4.29 -2.87
CA SER A 55 10.77 3.29 -2.46
C SER A 55 10.84 3.09 -0.94
N ASP A 56 10.64 4.16 -0.16
CA ASP A 56 10.62 4.10 1.31
C ASP A 56 9.42 3.33 1.89
N GLN A 57 8.34 3.21 1.11
CA GLN A 57 7.13 2.50 1.50
C GLN A 57 7.22 1.03 1.05
N ILE A 58 7.73 0.77 -0.15
CA ILE A 58 7.83 -0.58 -0.74
C ILE A 58 8.80 -1.50 0.02
N ILE A 59 9.73 -0.94 0.81
CA ILE A 59 10.67 -1.75 1.60
C ILE A 59 10.05 -2.45 2.81
N LYS A 60 8.84 -2.05 3.21
CA LYS A 60 8.08 -2.62 4.33
C LYS A 60 7.22 -3.77 3.81
N PRO A 61 6.91 -4.80 4.62
CA PRO A 61 5.92 -5.80 4.23
C PRO A 61 4.55 -5.15 4.03
N ILE A 62 3.63 -5.84 3.34
CA ILE A 62 2.23 -5.39 3.17
C ILE A 62 1.60 -5.12 4.54
N ASN A 63 1.09 -3.91 4.75
CA ASN A 63 0.59 -3.42 6.03
C ASN A 63 -0.50 -2.35 5.84
N THR A 64 -1.36 -2.15 6.83
CA THR A 64 -2.51 -1.22 6.77
C THR A 64 -2.19 0.20 7.27
N GLU A 65 -0.96 0.48 7.71
CA GLU A 65 -0.57 1.77 8.27
C GLU A 65 -0.87 2.98 7.37
N PRO A 66 -0.86 2.88 6.02
CA PRO A 66 -1.18 4.02 5.17
C PRO A 66 -2.68 4.28 4.91
N LEU A 67 -3.58 3.34 5.22
CA LEU A 67 -4.96 3.36 4.71
C LEU A 67 -5.76 4.59 5.14
N ASP A 68 -5.62 5.01 6.40
CA ASP A 68 -6.41 6.07 7.02
C ASP A 68 -5.58 7.31 7.39
N LYS A 69 -4.31 7.39 6.98
CA LYS A 69 -3.41 8.52 7.31
C LYS A 69 -3.87 9.88 6.84
N TRP A 70 -4.73 9.91 5.83
CA TRP A 70 -5.26 11.16 5.29
C TRP A 70 -6.37 11.73 6.18
N VAL A 71 -6.94 10.94 7.09
CA VAL A 71 -8.01 11.39 8.00
C VAL A 71 -7.50 12.53 8.87
N GLY A 72 -8.24 13.63 8.88
CA GLY A 72 -7.86 14.88 9.57
C GLY A 72 -6.86 15.75 8.82
N PHE A 73 -6.42 15.39 7.62
CA PHE A 73 -5.55 16.24 6.78
C PHE A 73 -6.33 17.36 6.08
N TYR A 74 -7.54 17.08 5.60
CA TYR A 74 -8.33 18.04 4.84
C TYR A 74 -9.11 19.00 5.75
N PRO A 75 -9.20 20.29 5.38
CA PRO A 75 -10.09 21.26 6.04
C PRO A 75 -11.55 20.81 6.04
N GLN A 76 -12.32 21.26 7.03
CA GLN A 76 -13.71 20.82 7.22
C GLN A 76 -14.61 21.20 6.03
N ASP A 77 -14.42 22.38 5.44
CA ASP A 77 -15.15 22.81 4.24
C ASP A 77 -14.94 21.88 3.04
N VAL A 78 -13.71 21.37 2.87
CA VAL A 78 -13.41 20.37 1.83
C VAL A 78 -14.10 19.03 2.13
N VAL A 79 -14.13 18.60 3.40
CA VAL A 79 -14.82 17.38 3.82
C VAL A 79 -16.33 17.51 3.61
N ASP A 80 -16.90 18.67 3.94
CA ASP A 80 -18.33 18.95 3.80
C ASP A 80 -18.78 18.94 2.33
N ASP A 81 -17.93 19.39 1.40
CA ASP A 81 -18.20 19.42 -0.04
C ASP A 81 -17.57 18.26 -0.84
N MET A 82 -17.08 17.22 -0.15
CA MET A 82 -16.32 16.11 -0.77
C MET A 82 -17.05 15.40 -1.92
N ASP A 83 -18.37 15.22 -1.81
CA ASP A 83 -19.22 14.61 -2.83
C ASP A 83 -19.36 15.47 -4.09
N LYS A 84 -19.31 16.79 -3.95
CA LYS A 84 -19.32 17.75 -5.07
C LYS A 84 -17.95 17.85 -5.72
N ILE A 85 -16.89 17.89 -4.92
CA ILE A 85 -15.49 18.00 -5.36
C ILE A 85 -15.06 16.71 -6.06
N ALA A 86 -15.39 15.56 -5.50
CA ALA A 86 -14.94 14.25 -5.93
C ALA A 86 -16.11 13.26 -6.12
N PRO A 87 -17.02 13.49 -7.09
CA PRO A 87 -18.16 12.60 -7.34
C PRO A 87 -17.75 11.18 -7.78
N MET A 88 -16.49 11.00 -8.18
CA MET A 88 -15.92 9.69 -8.50
C MET A 88 -15.80 8.78 -7.27
N LEU A 89 -15.73 9.30 -6.05
CA LEU A 89 -15.72 8.48 -4.83
C LEU A 89 -16.95 7.55 -4.81
N ASN A 90 -18.15 8.12 -4.95
CA ASN A 90 -19.40 7.36 -5.04
C ASN A 90 -19.39 6.34 -6.19
N LYS A 91 -18.92 6.76 -7.38
CA LYS A 91 -18.87 5.87 -8.56
C LYS A 91 -17.91 4.68 -8.37
N LEU A 92 -16.87 4.87 -7.58
CA LEU A 92 -15.89 3.82 -7.26
C LEU A 92 -16.28 3.03 -6.01
N GLY A 93 -17.35 3.40 -5.30
CA GLY A 93 -17.85 2.69 -4.12
C GLY A 93 -17.34 3.22 -2.78
N TYR A 94 -16.72 4.39 -2.75
CA TYR A 94 -16.30 5.08 -1.54
C TYR A 94 -17.36 6.08 -1.09
N ASP A 95 -17.76 6.03 0.18
CA ASP A 95 -18.67 7.02 0.78
C ASP A 95 -17.92 8.35 1.01
N PRO A 96 -18.27 9.44 0.29
CA PRO A 96 -17.58 10.73 0.43
C PRO A 96 -17.87 11.42 1.77
N LYS A 97 -18.85 10.95 2.56
CA LYS A 97 -19.17 11.50 3.88
C LYS A 97 -18.58 10.66 5.03
N ALA A 98 -18.04 9.48 4.75
CA ALA A 98 -17.41 8.63 5.76
C ALA A 98 -15.99 9.11 6.08
N ASN A 99 -15.76 9.56 7.33
CA ASN A 99 -14.46 10.04 7.79
C ASN A 99 -14.23 9.62 9.27
N PRO A 100 -13.53 8.49 9.53
CA PRO A 100 -12.78 7.66 8.58
C PRO A 100 -13.69 6.76 7.72
N PRO A 101 -13.24 6.36 6.53
CA PRO A 101 -13.91 5.31 5.75
C PRO A 101 -13.76 3.94 6.40
N ASN A 102 -14.72 3.06 6.12
CA ASN A 102 -14.61 1.64 6.43
C ASN A 102 -14.22 0.86 5.17
N TYR A 103 -12.95 0.45 5.08
CA TYR A 103 -12.44 -0.33 3.96
C TYR A 103 -12.61 -1.86 4.14
N GLY A 104 -12.94 -2.31 5.35
CA GLY A 104 -13.03 -3.73 5.70
C GLY A 104 -12.01 -4.16 6.77
N VAL A 105 -11.94 -5.46 7.02
CA VAL A 105 -11.09 -6.07 8.06
C VAL A 105 -9.92 -6.80 7.39
N PRO A 106 -8.66 -6.48 7.73
CA PRO A 106 -7.49 -7.12 7.11
C PRO A 106 -7.34 -8.60 7.49
N ASP A 107 -6.71 -9.37 6.59
CA ASP A 107 -6.27 -10.74 6.86
C ASP A 107 -5.29 -10.77 8.07
N GLY A 108 -5.29 -11.89 8.80
CA GLY A 108 -4.53 -12.01 10.05
C GLY A 108 -3.02 -11.75 9.91
N PHE A 109 -2.42 -12.12 8.78
CA PHE A 109 -0.99 -11.87 8.56
C PHE A 109 -0.68 -10.40 8.24
N VAL A 110 -1.62 -9.67 7.62
CA VAL A 110 -1.49 -8.23 7.38
C VAL A 110 -1.57 -7.47 8.70
N LEU A 111 -2.46 -7.88 9.61
CA LEU A 111 -2.49 -7.36 10.98
C LEU A 111 -1.16 -7.56 11.70
N HIS A 112 -0.60 -8.76 11.58
CA HIS A 112 0.71 -9.09 12.15
C HIS A 112 1.83 -8.20 11.58
N ASN A 113 1.91 -8.08 10.25
CA ASN A 113 2.87 -7.21 9.57
C ASN A 113 2.75 -5.75 10.03
N THR A 114 1.51 -5.25 10.12
CA THR A 114 1.22 -3.89 10.57
C THR A 114 1.73 -3.66 11.98
N LYS A 115 1.45 -4.59 12.90
CA LYS A 115 1.97 -4.52 14.28
C LYS A 115 3.50 -4.47 14.31
N LEU A 116 4.18 -5.30 13.51
CA LEU A 116 5.64 -5.30 13.42
C LEU A 116 6.18 -3.97 12.86
N VAL A 117 5.55 -3.43 11.82
CA VAL A 117 5.93 -2.13 11.23
C VAL A 117 5.81 -1.01 12.26
N LEU A 118 4.71 -0.97 13.02
CA LEU A 118 4.47 0.04 14.06
C LEU A 118 5.44 -0.10 15.24
N GLN A 119 5.77 -1.33 15.66
CA GLN A 119 6.75 -1.56 16.72
C GLN A 119 8.17 -1.16 16.31
N GLN A 120 8.47 -1.15 15.00
CA GLN A 120 9.80 -0.93 14.45
C GLN A 120 9.90 0.36 13.61
N ILE A 121 9.10 1.38 13.91
CA ILE A 121 9.04 2.62 13.12
C ILE A 121 10.44 3.24 12.92
N THR A 122 11.25 3.30 13.97
CA THR A 122 12.60 3.88 13.91
C THR A 122 13.51 3.09 12.96
N PHE A 123 13.44 1.77 13.01
CA PHE A 123 14.19 0.89 12.11
C PHE A 123 13.78 1.14 10.64
N TRP A 124 12.49 1.18 10.35
CA TRP A 124 12.01 1.41 8.99
C TRP A 124 12.39 2.81 8.46
N LYS A 125 12.34 3.84 9.31
CA LYS A 125 12.83 5.19 8.98
C LYS A 125 14.33 5.21 8.67
N GLN A 126 15.14 4.46 9.43
CA GLN A 126 16.58 4.36 9.18
C GLN A 126 16.86 3.59 7.88
N LYS A 127 16.16 2.49 7.64
CA LYS A 127 16.27 1.69 6.41
C LYS A 127 15.94 2.52 5.16
N ALA A 128 14.87 3.31 5.22
CA ALA A 128 14.51 4.30 4.20
C ALA A 128 15.64 5.32 3.93
N LYS A 129 16.19 5.92 5.00
CA LYS A 129 17.33 6.86 4.86
C LYS A 129 18.57 6.21 4.23
N GLN A 130 18.88 4.96 4.58
CA GLN A 130 20.04 4.25 4.02
C GLN A 130 19.91 4.00 2.51
N LEU A 131 18.69 3.78 2.01
CA LEU A 131 18.44 3.67 0.56
C LEU A 131 18.78 4.98 -0.17
N HIS A 132 18.50 6.11 0.46
CA HIS A 132 18.80 7.44 -0.08
C HIS A 132 20.29 7.81 0.05
N ILE A 133 20.98 7.45 1.14
CA ILE A 133 22.38 7.84 1.41
C ILE A 133 23.38 7.20 0.45
N LYS A 134 23.17 5.93 0.03
CA LYS A 134 24.05 5.27 -0.96
C LYS A 134 24.07 5.97 -2.33
N THR A 135 23.26 7.01 -2.54
CA THR A 135 23.18 7.82 -3.76
C THR A 135 24.14 9.02 -3.74
N ALA A 136 24.55 9.52 -2.56
CA ALA A 136 25.37 10.74 -2.44
C ALA A 136 26.89 10.50 -2.48
N MET A 137 27.34 9.24 -2.58
CA MET A 137 28.75 8.84 -2.61
C MET A 137 29.14 8.10 -3.91
N ALA A 138 28.46 8.42 -5.02
CA ALA A 138 28.81 7.93 -6.36
C ALA A 138 29.04 9.13 -7.29
#